data_AF-A0A855YCK8-F1
#
_entry.id   AF-A0A855YCK8-F1
#
_cell.length_a   1.000
_cell.length_b   1.000
_cell.length_c   1.000
_cell.angle_alpha   90.00
_cell.angle_beta   90.00
_cell.angle_gamma   90.00
#
_symmetry.space_group_name_H-M   'P 1'
#
loop_
_entity.id
_entity.type
_entity.pdbx_description
1 polymer ?
#
loop_
_entity_poly.entity_id
_entity_poly.type
_entity_poly.pdbx_seq_one_letter_code
_entity_poly.pdbx_strand_id
1 'polypeptide(L)'
;MRKLSEFGNEELRDIIPELTEWLQDRNWPIARSVEDLLLRFGEELIPYIQNVFKTRDSTWEYFMLTGLISRLPSEYLIMLKGDLERILENPTEDELLEKLDEVIIPLLNKIQ
;
A
#
# COMPACT_ATOMS: atom_id res chain seq x y z
N MET A 1 2.22 28.64 -1.86
CA MET A 1 1.72 27.25 -1.77
C MET A 1 2.69 26.47 -0.90
N ARG A 2 2.24 25.88 0.22
CA ARG A 2 3.08 25.01 1.07
C ARG A 2 3.14 23.62 0.43
N LYS A 3 4.28 22.94 0.53
CA LYS A 3 4.40 21.55 0.06
C LYS A 3 3.76 20.59 1.07
N LEU A 4 3.17 19.49 0.60
CA LEU A 4 2.63 18.43 1.47
C LEU A 4 3.65 17.93 2.51
N SER A 5 4.94 17.93 2.17
CA SER A 5 6.04 17.57 3.07
C SER A 5 6.24 18.51 4.26
N GLU A 6 5.66 19.72 4.23
CA GLU A 6 5.81 20.77 5.25
C GLU A 6 4.70 20.74 6.32
N PHE A 7 3.69 19.88 6.15
CA PHE A 7 2.62 19.69 7.14
C PHE A 7 3.08 18.77 8.28
N GLY A 8 2.53 18.99 9.47
CA GLY A 8 2.78 18.11 10.61
C GLY A 8 2.07 16.77 10.46
N ASN A 9 2.60 15.72 11.10
CA ASN A 9 1.98 14.39 11.03
C ASN A 9 0.52 14.39 11.53
N GLU A 10 0.18 15.23 12.51
CA GLU A 10 -1.21 15.35 13.00
C GLU A 10 -2.18 15.85 11.93
N GLU A 11 -1.81 16.88 11.17
CA GLU A 11 -2.65 17.45 10.11
C GLU A 11 -2.82 16.47 8.93
N LEU A 12 -1.83 15.61 8.72
CA LEU A 12 -1.81 14.65 7.63
C LEU A 12 -2.58 13.36 7.94
N ARG A 13 -2.76 13.00 9.22
CA ARG A 13 -3.47 11.78 9.64
C ARG A 13 -4.90 11.74 9.10
N ASP A 14 -5.59 12.86 9.18
CA ASP A 14 -6.99 12.99 8.77
C ASP A 14 -7.18 12.81 7.27
N ILE A 15 -6.11 12.96 6.47
CA ILE A 15 -6.15 12.84 5.01
C ILE A 15 -5.39 11.62 4.46
N ILE A 16 -4.98 10.69 5.33
CA ILE A 16 -4.30 9.46 4.87
C ILE A 16 -5.16 8.68 3.85
N PRO A 17 -6.49 8.51 4.02
CA PRO A 17 -7.32 7.84 3.01
C PRO A 17 -7.20 8.48 1.63
N GLU A 18 -7.32 9.81 1.55
CA GLU A 18 -7.21 10.58 0.31
C GLU A 18 -5.80 10.49 -0.27
N LEU A 19 -4.77 10.46 0.59
CA LEU A 19 -3.40 10.24 0.14
C LEU A 19 -3.21 8.85 -0.47
N THR A 20 -3.85 7.80 0.07
CA THR A 20 -3.77 6.47 -0.55
C THR A 20 -4.41 6.41 -1.94
N GLU A 21 -5.44 7.22 -2.22
CA GLU A 21 -6.05 7.31 -3.56
C GLU A 21 -5.06 7.83 -4.61
N TRP A 22 -4.11 8.69 -4.22
CA TRP A 22 -3.03 9.14 -5.11
C TRP A 22 -2.02 8.04 -5.47
N LEU A 23 -2.18 6.84 -4.90
CA LEU A 23 -1.40 5.65 -5.22
C LEU A 23 -2.14 4.65 -6.13
N GLN A 24 -3.35 4.99 -6.61
CA GLN A 24 -4.08 4.19 -7.61
C GLN A 24 -3.35 4.08 -8.95
N ASP A 25 -2.48 5.03 -9.27
CA ASP A 25 -1.61 4.97 -10.45
C ASP A 25 -0.23 5.54 -10.13
N ARG A 26 0.78 4.66 -10.06
CA ARG A 26 2.15 5.08 -9.77
C ARG A 26 2.82 5.83 -10.92
N ASN A 27 2.21 5.89 -12.09
CA ASN A 27 2.68 6.75 -13.17
C ASN A 27 2.35 8.23 -12.92
N TRP A 28 1.46 8.54 -11.97
CA TRP A 28 1.21 9.92 -11.59
C TRP A 28 2.47 10.58 -11.02
N PRO A 29 2.83 11.80 -11.46
CA PRO A 29 4.07 12.47 -11.05
C PRO A 29 4.23 12.62 -9.53
N ILE A 30 3.12 12.61 -8.79
CA ILE A 30 3.10 12.81 -7.34
C ILE A 30 3.18 11.50 -6.54
N ALA A 31 2.89 10.34 -7.15
CA ALA A 31 2.71 9.07 -6.44
C ALA A 31 3.91 8.72 -5.56
N ARG A 32 5.13 8.83 -6.09
CA ARG A 32 6.36 8.59 -5.33
C ARG A 32 6.52 9.52 -4.12
N SER A 33 6.15 10.79 -4.26
CA SER A 33 6.20 11.75 -3.15
C SER A 33 5.17 11.43 -2.07
N VAL A 34 4.02 10.89 -2.47
CA VAL A 34 2.98 10.43 -1.54
C VAL A 34 3.42 9.16 -0.82
N GLU A 35 4.04 8.19 -1.50
CA GLU A 35 4.64 7.02 -0.85
C GLU A 35 5.67 7.44 0.22
N ASP A 36 6.59 8.35 -0.14
CA ASP A 36 7.63 8.86 0.76
C ASP A 36 7.03 9.56 1.99
N LEU A 37 5.93 10.29 1.80
CA LEU A 37 5.20 10.96 2.87
C LEU A 37 4.52 9.93 3.79
N LEU A 38 3.82 8.95 3.21
CA LEU A 38 3.05 7.95 3.95
C LEU A 38 3.95 7.06 4.81
N LEU A 39 5.15 6.73 4.36
CA LEU A 39 6.10 5.91 5.15
C LEU A 39 6.43 6.50 6.53
N ARG A 40 6.16 7.79 6.78
CA ARG A 40 6.34 8.41 8.10
C ARG A 40 5.38 7.88 9.18
N PHE A 41 4.27 7.26 8.79
CA PHE A 41 3.22 6.81 9.70
C PHE A 41 3.40 5.36 10.19
N GLY A 42 4.35 4.61 9.62
CA GLY A 42 4.71 3.26 10.09
C GLY A 42 3.50 2.34 10.25
N GLU A 43 3.33 1.77 11.44
CA GLU A 43 2.20 0.90 11.80
C GLU A 43 0.83 1.57 11.60
N GLU A 44 0.71 2.89 11.74
CA GLU A 44 -0.57 3.60 11.58
C GLU A 44 -1.14 3.45 10.16
N LEU A 45 -0.33 3.08 9.16
CA LEU A 45 -0.77 2.85 7.78
C LEU A 45 -1.58 1.57 7.60
N ILE A 46 -1.40 0.58 8.48
CA ILE A 46 -1.97 -0.76 8.30
C ILE A 46 -3.49 -0.75 8.05
N PRO A 47 -4.34 -0.09 8.87
CA PRO A 47 -5.78 -0.05 8.60
C PRO A 47 -6.13 0.61 7.27
N TYR A 48 -5.35 1.58 6.80
CA TYR A 48 -5.58 2.25 5.52
C TYR A 48 -5.20 1.35 4.34
N ILE A 49 -4.08 0.63 4.43
CA ILE A 49 -3.68 -0.36 3.44
C ILE A 49 -4.72 -1.49 3.35
N GLN A 50 -5.20 -1.98 4.48
CA GLN A 50 -6.26 -2.99 4.53
C GLN A 50 -7.56 -2.50 3.92
N ASN A 51 -7.87 -1.20 4.02
CA ASN A 51 -9.02 -0.63 3.35
C ASN A 51 -8.86 -0.62 1.82
N VAL A 52 -7.64 -0.42 1.31
CA VAL A 52 -7.37 -0.59 -0.13
C VAL A 52 -7.64 -2.03 -0.56
N PHE A 53 -7.17 -3.04 0.16
CA PHE A 53 -7.48 -4.45 -0.17
C PHE A 53 -8.99 -4.79 -0.14
N LYS A 54 -9.80 -4.00 0.56
CA LYS A 54 -11.26 -4.18 0.58
C LYS A 54 -11.95 -3.60 -0.66
N THR A 55 -11.32 -2.66 -1.38
CA THR A 55 -11.92 -2.08 -2.59
C THR A 55 -11.91 -3.05 -3.76
N ARG A 56 -11.03 -4.06 -3.73
CA ARG A 56 -10.83 -5.05 -4.81
C ARG A 56 -10.41 -4.43 -6.14
N ASP A 57 -9.78 -3.26 -6.08
CA ASP A 57 -9.15 -2.62 -7.22
C ASP A 57 -7.75 -3.22 -7.40
N SER A 58 -7.64 -4.27 -8.23
CA SER A 58 -6.39 -5.02 -8.39
C SER A 58 -5.24 -4.18 -8.93
N THR A 59 -5.52 -3.17 -9.76
CA THR A 59 -4.50 -2.23 -10.25
C THR A 59 -3.97 -1.37 -9.11
N TRP A 60 -4.86 -0.85 -8.25
CA TRP A 60 -4.44 -0.12 -7.05
C TRP A 60 -3.67 -1.03 -6.07
N GLU A 61 -4.13 -2.26 -5.85
CA GLU A 61 -3.43 -3.26 -5.04
C GLU A 61 -2.03 -3.53 -5.58
N TYR A 62 -1.89 -3.75 -6.89
CA TYR A 62 -0.60 -3.94 -7.56
C TYR A 62 0.37 -2.79 -7.28
N PHE A 63 -0.11 -1.55 -7.41
CA PHE A 63 0.70 -0.37 -7.16
C PHE A 63 1.05 -0.20 -5.67
N MET A 64 0.13 -0.50 -4.76
CA MET A 64 0.43 -0.53 -3.33
C MET A 64 1.50 -1.58 -3.01
N LEU A 65 1.38 -2.79 -3.56
CA LEU A 65 2.29 -3.92 -3.36
C LEU A 65 3.69 -3.61 -3.88
N THR A 66 3.81 -3.07 -5.09
CA THR A 66 5.10 -2.73 -5.73
C THR A 66 5.69 -1.38 -5.32
N GLY A 67 4.90 -0.54 -4.67
CA GLY A 67 5.28 0.78 -4.17
C GLY A 67 5.40 0.79 -2.65
N LEU A 68 4.37 1.31 -1.98
CA LEU A 68 4.36 1.56 -0.54
C LEU A 68 4.67 0.30 0.29
N ILE A 69 3.97 -0.80 0.05
CA ILE A 69 4.05 -2.02 0.87
C ILE A 69 5.43 -2.69 0.74
N SER A 70 6.02 -2.69 -0.47
CA SER A 70 7.35 -3.27 -0.69
C SER A 70 8.47 -2.62 0.13
N ARG A 71 8.22 -1.40 0.61
CA ARG A 71 9.16 -0.54 1.35
C ARG A 71 8.89 -0.54 2.86
N LEU A 72 7.84 -1.20 3.33
CA LEU A 72 7.55 -1.33 4.75
C LEU A 72 8.61 -2.20 5.45
N PRO A 73 9.03 -1.85 6.68
CA PRO A 73 9.74 -2.76 7.56
C PRO A 73 8.98 -4.07 7.76
N SER A 74 9.71 -5.19 7.94
CA SER A 74 9.10 -6.52 8.16
C SER A 74 8.16 -6.55 9.37
N GLU A 75 8.43 -5.74 10.40
CA GLU A 75 7.57 -5.59 11.60
C GLU A 75 6.17 -5.05 11.30
N TYR A 76 5.98 -4.30 10.21
CA TYR A 76 4.65 -3.83 9.76
C TYR A 76 4.10 -4.72 8.66
N LEU A 77 4.97 -5.22 7.77
CA LEU A 77 4.56 -6.12 6.69
C LEU A 77 3.92 -7.41 7.21
N ILE A 78 4.40 -7.95 8.33
CA ILE A 78 3.80 -9.14 8.99
C ILE A 78 2.33 -8.93 9.36
N MET A 79 1.91 -7.69 9.63
CA MET A 79 0.51 -7.37 9.98
C MET A 79 -0.43 -7.47 8.78
N LEU A 80 0.10 -7.39 7.55
CA LEU A 80 -0.64 -7.57 6.30
C LEU A 80 -0.63 -9.02 5.81
N LYS A 81 0.07 -9.93 6.51
CA LYS A 81 0.28 -11.30 6.06
C LYS A 81 -1.04 -12.01 5.70
N GLY A 82 -2.07 -11.88 6.53
CA GLY A 82 -3.37 -12.50 6.27
C GLY A 82 -4.07 -11.96 5.02
N ASP A 83 -3.95 -10.66 4.75
CA ASP A 83 -4.49 -10.03 3.54
C ASP A 83 -3.77 -10.56 2.29
N LEU A 84 -2.43 -10.67 2.36
CA LEU A 84 -1.57 -11.20 1.31
C LEU A 84 -1.86 -12.69 1.03
N GLU A 85 -1.96 -13.52 2.07
CA GLU A 85 -2.31 -14.93 1.96
C GLU A 85 -3.71 -15.11 1.36
N ARG A 86 -4.68 -14.26 1.71
CA ARG A 86 -6.02 -14.26 1.08
C ARG A 86 -5.96 -14.02 -0.43
N ILE A 87 -5.07 -13.15 -0.90
CA ILE A 87 -4.89 -12.92 -2.35
C ILE A 87 -4.36 -14.19 -3.01
N LEU A 88 -3.39 -14.87 -2.40
CA LEU A 88 -2.79 -16.08 -2.96
C LEU A 88 -3.75 -17.29 -2.93
N GLU A 89 -4.51 -17.45 -1.85
CA GLU A 89 -5.39 -18.61 -1.65
C GLU A 89 -6.71 -18.50 -2.41
N ASN A 90 -7.25 -17.29 -2.52
CA ASN A 90 -8.53 -17.03 -3.17
C ASN A 90 -8.50 -15.69 -3.94
N PRO A 91 -7.75 -15.63 -5.06
CA PRO A 91 -7.66 -14.41 -5.86
C PRO A 91 -8.96 -14.13 -6.61
N THR A 92 -9.25 -12.86 -6.86
CA THR A 92 -10.24 -12.47 -7.88
C THR A 92 -9.69 -12.67 -9.29
N GLU A 93 -10.55 -12.62 -10.31
CA GLU A 93 -10.10 -12.69 -11.72
C GLU A 93 -9.14 -11.54 -12.06
N ASP A 94 -9.43 -10.33 -11.58
CA ASP A 94 -8.58 -9.16 -11.84
C ASP A 94 -7.24 -9.22 -11.08
N GLU A 95 -7.22 -9.80 -9.88
CA GLU A 95 -5.99 -10.06 -9.12
C GLU A 95 -5.07 -11.08 -9.84
N LEU A 96 -5.66 -12.08 -10.52
CA LEU A 96 -4.92 -13.01 -11.38
C LEU A 96 -4.41 -12.34 -12.67
N LEU A 97 -5.23 -11.50 -13.30
CA LEU A 97 -4.84 -10.76 -14.51
C LEU A 97 -3.67 -9.80 -14.24
N GLU A 98 -3.69 -9.13 -13.09
CA GLU A 98 -2.59 -8.26 -12.62
C GLU A 98 -1.40 -9.04 -12.04
N LYS A 99 -1.50 -10.38 -11.96
CA LYS A 99 -0.43 -11.27 -11.48
C LYS A 99 0.07 -10.88 -10.09
N LEU A 100 -0.87 -10.64 -9.16
CA LEU A 100 -0.51 -10.20 -7.81
C LEU A 100 0.33 -11.24 -7.05
N ASP A 101 0.21 -12.53 -7.40
CA ASP A 101 1.03 -13.60 -6.83
C ASP A 101 2.54 -13.37 -7.04
N GLU A 102 2.94 -12.91 -8.24
CA GLU A 102 4.34 -12.64 -8.58
C GLU A 102 4.97 -11.56 -7.69
N VAL A 103 4.17 -10.60 -7.20
CA VAL A 103 4.64 -9.51 -6.34
C VAL A 103 4.45 -9.82 -4.84
N ILE A 104 3.46 -10.64 -4.47
CA ILE A 104 3.17 -10.99 -3.08
C ILE A 104 4.16 -12.03 -2.54
N ILE A 105 4.51 -13.06 -3.31
CA ILE A 105 5.41 -14.13 -2.86
C ILE A 105 6.75 -13.57 -2.34
N PRO A 106 7.44 -12.66 -3.05
CA PRO A 106 8.66 -12.02 -2.54
C PRO A 106 8.46 -11.24 -1.24
N LEU A 107 7.29 -10.64 -1.02
CA LEU A 107 6.97 -9.90 0.20
C LEU A 107 6.83 -10.85 1.40
N LEU A 108 6.11 -11.96 1.23
CA LEU A 108 5.95 -12.96 2.28
C LEU A 108 7.29 -13.62 2.67
N ASN A 109 8.24 -13.76 1.74
CA ASN A 109 9.57 -14.26 2.05
C ASN A 109 10.41 -13.29 2.92
N LYS A 110 10.06 -11.99 3.00
CA LYS A 110 10.76 -11.00 3.85
C LYS A 110 10.39 -11.09 5.33
N ILE A 111 9.31 -11.82 5.66
CA ILE A 111 8.77 -11.94 7.03
C ILE A 111 8.92 -13.35 7.60
N GLN A 112 9.60 -14.25 6.87
CA GLN A 112 9.95 -15.60 7.30
C GLN A 112 11.28 -15.65 8.07
#